data_AF-A0A9E5IPP4-F1
#
_entry.id   AF-A0A9E5IPP4-F1
#
_cell.length_a   1.000
_cell.length_b   1.000
_cell.length_c   1.000
_cell.angle_alpha   90.00
_cell.angle_beta   90.00
_cell.angle_gamma   90.00
#
_symmetry.space_group_name_H-M   'P 1'
#
loop_
_entity.id
_entity.type
_entity.pdbx_description
1 polymer ?
#
loop_
_entity_poly.entity_id
_entity_poly.type
_entity_poly.pdbx_seq_one_letter_code
_entity_poly.pdbx_strand_id
1 'polypeptide(L)'
;MSERLQKVLAAAGLGSRRSIEDWIRAGRITVNGRVAVLGDRVEVGDNVALDGRAVSITAPAAISRVVIGYHKPVGEVTTRSDPQGRPTVFDRLPPPPSGRWIVVGRLDVNTTGLLLFTNDG
;
A
#
# COMPACT_ATOMS: atom_id res chain seq x y z
N MET A 1 -16.74 5.76 -11.78
CA MET A 1 -16.64 4.40 -11.20
C MET A 1 -15.98 4.58 -9.86
N SER A 2 -16.76 4.41 -8.79
CA SER A 2 -16.26 4.68 -7.44
C SER A 2 -15.47 3.49 -6.90
N GLU A 3 -14.36 3.75 -6.23
CA GLU A 3 -13.54 2.74 -5.54
C GLU A 3 -13.52 3.00 -4.04
N ARG A 4 -13.29 1.95 -3.24
CA ARG A 4 -13.18 2.11 -1.78
C ARG A 4 -12.01 3.03 -1.43
N LEU A 5 -12.26 3.99 -0.53
CA LEU A 5 -11.27 4.99 -0.11
C LEU A 5 -9.94 4.35 0.33
N GLN A 6 -9.98 3.29 1.14
CA GLN A 6 -8.76 2.60 1.59
C GLN A 6 -8.02 1.89 0.46
N LYS A 7 -8.68 1.49 -0.63
CA LYS A 7 -8.03 0.90 -1.81
C LYS A 7 -7.26 1.98 -2.57
N VAL A 8 -7.91 3.11 -2.81
CA VAL A 8 -7.36 4.22 -3.58
C VAL A 8 -6.14 4.81 -2.89
N LEU A 9 -6.27 5.13 -1.59
CA LEU A 9 -5.15 5.67 -0.81
C LEU A 9 -4.01 4.66 -0.65
N ALA A 10 -4.31 3.36 -0.61
CA ALA A 10 -3.31 2.31 -0.56
C ALA A 10 -2.52 2.20 -1.87
N ALA A 11 -3.19 2.35 -3.01
CA ALA A 11 -2.58 2.36 -4.33
C ALA A 11 -1.69 3.60 -4.53
N ALA A 12 -2.08 4.75 -3.97
CA ALA A 12 -1.27 5.96 -3.91
C ALA A 12 -0.03 5.84 -2.99
N GLY A 13 0.18 4.69 -2.33
CA GLY A 13 1.38 4.42 -1.53
C GLY A 13 1.35 4.95 -0.09
N LEU A 14 0.22 5.52 0.36
CA LEU A 14 0.15 6.22 1.66
C LEU A 14 0.22 5.28 2.87
N GLY A 15 -0.19 4.02 2.72
CA GLY A 15 -0.20 3.06 3.81
C GLY A 15 -0.83 1.75 3.35
N SER A 16 -0.87 0.73 4.21
CA SER A 16 -1.63 -0.49 3.92
C SER A 16 -3.14 -0.20 3.95
N ARG A 17 -3.96 -1.05 3.28
CA ARG A 17 -5.43 -0.89 3.34
C ARG A 17 -5.93 -0.85 4.80
N ARG A 18 -5.40 -1.71 5.67
CA ARG A 18 -5.77 -1.76 7.10
C ARG A 18 -5.36 -0.50 7.86
N SER A 19 -4.12 -0.02 7.66
CA SER A 19 -3.64 1.21 8.28
C SER A 19 -4.51 2.41 7.89
N ILE A 20 -4.95 2.46 6.64
CA ILE A 20 -5.85 3.51 6.17
C ILE A 20 -7.25 3.36 6.80
N GLU A 21 -7.77 2.14 6.93
CA GLU A 21 -9.03 1.92 7.67
C GLU A 21 -8.94 2.40 9.13
N ASP A 22 -7.79 2.22 9.79
CA ASP A 22 -7.57 2.74 11.14
C ASP A 22 -7.56 4.27 11.16
N TRP A 23 -6.99 4.92 10.14
CA TRP A 23 -7.06 6.38 9.99
C TRP A 23 -8.47 6.89 9.73
N ILE A 24 -9.27 6.15 8.95
CA ILE A 24 -10.68 6.44 8.73
C ILE A 24 -11.44 6.33 10.06
N ARG A 25 -11.25 5.24 10.82
CA ARG A 25 -11.88 5.05 12.15
C ARG A 25 -11.48 6.15 13.14
N ALA A 26 -10.25 6.63 13.05
CA ALA A 26 -9.75 7.74 13.87
C ALA A 26 -10.22 9.12 13.39
N GLY A 27 -11.02 9.22 12.32
CA GLY A 27 -11.53 10.49 11.80
C GLY A 27 -10.47 11.39 11.16
N ARG A 28 -9.32 10.84 10.78
CA ARG A 28 -8.18 11.60 10.25
C ARG A 28 -8.29 11.94 8.76
N ILE A 29 -9.18 11.25 8.06
CA ILE A 29 -9.37 11.41 6.62
C ILE A 29 -10.68 12.13 6.36
N THR A 30 -10.63 13.14 5.50
CA THR A 30 -11.81 13.83 4.98
C THR A 30 -11.93 13.65 3.48
N VAL A 31 -13.17 13.55 3.00
CA VAL A 31 -13.53 13.50 1.58
C VAL A 31 -14.50 14.65 1.35
N ASN A 32 -14.17 15.58 0.45
CA ASN A 32 -14.97 16.75 0.13
C ASN A 32 -15.39 17.55 1.38
N GLY A 33 -14.46 17.68 2.35
CA GLY A 33 -14.68 18.40 3.60
C GLY A 33 -15.46 17.66 4.68
N ARG A 34 -15.89 16.40 4.44
CA ARG A 34 -16.59 15.57 5.44
C ARG A 34 -15.66 14.47 5.96
N VAL A 35 -15.73 14.17 7.25
CA VAL A 35 -14.96 13.06 7.84
C VAL A 35 -15.43 11.75 7.20
N ALA A 36 -14.48 10.98 6.67
CA ALA A 36 -14.76 9.71 6.03
C ALA A 36 -15.15 8.64 7.05
N VAL A 37 -16.01 7.72 6.65
CA VAL A 37 -16.39 6.53 7.42
C VAL A 37 -15.98 5.24 6.69
N LEU A 38 -15.85 4.16 7.46
CA LEU A 38 -15.40 2.88 6.92
C LEU A 38 -16.39 2.37 5.87
N GLY A 39 -15.90 2.14 4.65
CA GLY A 39 -16.73 1.70 3.52
C GLY A 39 -17.01 2.80 2.50
N ASP A 40 -16.67 4.05 2.81
CA ASP A 40 -16.76 5.16 1.87
C ASP A 40 -16.00 4.88 0.57
N ARG A 41 -16.59 5.37 -0.51
CA ARG A 41 -16.06 5.26 -1.86
C ARG A 41 -15.77 6.65 -2.38
N VAL A 42 -14.72 6.74 -3.19
CA VAL A 42 -14.29 7.98 -3.83
C VAL A 42 -14.22 7.81 -5.33
N GLU A 43 -14.41 8.92 -6.03
CA GLU A 43 -14.27 9.02 -7.48
C GLU A 43 -13.09 9.94 -7.85
N VAL A 44 -12.68 9.86 -9.11
CA VAL A 44 -11.66 10.76 -9.65
C VAL A 44 -12.22 12.19 -9.61
N GLY A 45 -11.53 13.08 -8.90
CA GLY A 45 -11.95 14.47 -8.70
C GLY A 45 -12.42 14.79 -7.28
N ASP A 46 -12.66 13.78 -6.44
CA ASP A 46 -12.93 14.02 -5.02
C ASP A 46 -11.71 14.62 -4.31
N ASN A 47 -11.96 15.62 -3.46
CA ASN A 47 -10.95 16.25 -2.64
C ASN A 47 -10.74 15.45 -1.36
N VAL A 48 -9.67 14.66 -1.31
CA VAL A 48 -9.32 13.88 -0.12
C VAL A 48 -8.19 14.53 0.64
N ALA A 49 -8.31 14.62 1.96
CA ALA A 49 -7.26 15.13 2.83
C ALA A 49 -7.01 14.18 4.00
N LEU A 50 -5.74 14.04 4.38
CA LEU A 50 -5.29 13.33 5.57
C LEU A 50 -4.72 14.36 6.55
N ASP A 51 -5.30 14.44 7.74
CA ASP A 51 -4.95 15.43 8.77
C ASP A 51 -4.93 16.88 8.22
N GLY A 52 -5.88 17.21 7.33
CA GLY A 52 -6.00 18.51 6.69
C GLY A 52 -5.06 18.75 5.49
N ARG A 53 -4.12 17.83 5.21
CA ARG A 53 -3.26 17.92 4.03
C ARG A 53 -3.91 17.23 2.84
N ALA A 54 -4.10 17.97 1.75
CA ALA A 54 -4.65 17.44 0.51
C ALA A 54 -3.79 16.29 -0.03
N VAL A 55 -4.45 15.20 -0.40
CA VAL A 55 -3.88 14.00 -0.97
C VAL A 55 -4.33 13.92 -2.42
N SER A 56 -3.37 13.92 -3.34
CA SER A 56 -3.71 13.73 -4.76
C SER A 56 -4.16 12.29 -4.97
N ILE A 57 -5.42 12.12 -5.32
CA ILE A 57 -5.95 10.88 -5.90
C ILE A 57 -5.76 11.01 -7.40
N THR A 58 -4.59 10.61 -7.88
CA THR A 58 -4.39 10.49 -9.33
C THR A 58 -5.21 9.29 -9.81
N ALA A 59 -5.98 9.47 -10.89
CA ALA A 59 -6.64 8.36 -11.55
C ALA A 59 -5.58 7.26 -11.88
N PRO A 60 -5.96 5.97 -11.97
CA PRO A 60 -5.04 4.88 -12.32
C PRO A 60 -4.43 4.97 -13.74
N ALA A 61 -4.50 6.13 -14.40
CA ALA A 61 -3.96 6.36 -15.72
C ALA A 61 -2.44 6.20 -15.72
N ALA A 62 -1.99 5.11 -16.35
CA ALA A 62 -0.60 4.80 -16.66
C ALA A 62 0.36 4.61 -15.47
N ILE A 63 -0.11 4.00 -14.37
CA ILE A 63 0.85 3.36 -13.45
C ILE A 63 1.56 2.25 -14.24
N SER A 64 2.86 2.43 -14.49
CA SER A 64 3.70 1.35 -15.03
C SER A 64 3.61 0.17 -14.06
N ARG A 65 2.90 -0.88 -14.47
CA ARG A 65 2.84 -2.13 -13.74
C ARG A 65 4.21 -2.78 -13.81
N VAL A 66 4.83 -2.98 -12.67
CA VAL A 66 6.15 -3.57 -12.56
C VAL A 66 6.06 -4.81 -11.68
N VAL A 67 6.71 -5.88 -12.15
CA VAL A 67 6.90 -7.11 -11.39
C VAL A 67 8.39 -7.34 -11.19
N ILE A 68 8.79 -7.64 -9.96
CA ILE A 68 10.15 -8.04 -9.62
C ILE A 68 10.14 -9.53 -9.26
N GLY A 69 11.02 -10.29 -9.91
CA GLY A 69 11.42 -11.62 -9.44
C GLY A 69 12.58 -11.48 -8.46
N TYR A 70 12.35 -11.86 -7.21
CA TYR A 70 13.36 -11.79 -6.15
C TYR A 70 13.73 -13.18 -5.68
N HIS A 71 15.02 -13.52 -5.70
CA HIS A 71 15.51 -14.71 -5.05
C HIS A 71 15.68 -14.43 -3.56
N LYS A 72 14.67 -14.78 -2.77
CA LYS A 72 14.69 -14.62 -1.31
C LYS A 72 15.71 -15.58 -0.68
N PRO A 73 16.68 -15.11 0.11
CA PRO A 73 17.55 -15.98 0.90
C PRO A 73 16.88 -16.41 2.21
N VAL A 74 17.55 -17.29 2.95
CA VAL A 74 17.22 -17.57 4.34
C VAL A 74 17.46 -16.34 5.22
N GLY A 75 16.73 -16.27 6.34
CA GLY A 75 16.91 -15.23 7.36
C GLY A 75 16.06 -13.98 7.17
N GLU A 76 15.46 -13.78 5.98
CA GLU A 76 14.52 -12.68 5.75
C GLU A 76 13.07 -13.06 6.05
N VAL A 77 12.36 -12.17 6.74
CA VAL A 77 10.92 -12.33 7.01
C VAL A 77 10.07 -11.69 5.93
N THR A 78 8.99 -12.38 5.53
CA THR A 78 8.03 -11.87 4.54
C THR A 78 6.97 -10.97 5.19
N THR A 79 7.39 -9.82 5.72
CA THR A 79 6.53 -8.79 6.34
C THR A 79 7.05 -7.39 6.05
N ARG A 80 6.18 -6.37 6.06
CA ARG A 80 6.57 -4.96 5.90
C ARG A 80 7.11 -4.32 7.18
N SER A 81 6.74 -4.89 8.32
CA SER A 81 7.18 -4.42 9.62
C SER A 81 7.31 -5.66 10.50
N ASP A 82 8.52 -5.87 11.01
CA ASP A 82 8.81 -6.93 11.94
C ASP A 82 9.04 -6.33 13.33
N PRO A 83 8.21 -6.65 14.34
CA PRO A 83 8.37 -6.10 15.69
C PRO A 83 9.70 -6.46 16.35
N GLN A 84 10.37 -7.53 15.89
CA GLN A 84 11.66 -7.98 16.41
C GLN A 84 12.85 -7.35 15.64
N GLY A 85 12.58 -6.51 14.65
CA GLY A 85 13.60 -5.83 13.86
C GLY A 85 14.42 -6.76 12.96
N ARG A 86 13.89 -7.94 12.61
CA ARG A 86 14.58 -8.87 11.71
C ARG A 86 14.59 -8.33 10.27
N PRO A 87 15.61 -8.68 9.46
CA PRO A 87 15.67 -8.27 8.06
C PRO A 87 14.41 -8.68 7.30
N THR A 88 13.85 -7.75 6.53
CA THR A 88 12.65 -7.99 5.74
C THR A 88 12.98 -8.12 4.26
N VAL A 89 12.14 -8.86 3.55
CA VAL A 89 12.24 -8.99 2.08
C VAL A 89 12.07 -7.66 1.32
N PHE A 90 11.63 -6.59 1.99
CA PHE A 90 11.46 -5.27 1.39
C PHE A 90 12.71 -4.39 1.51
N ASP A 91 13.65 -4.71 2.41
CA ASP A 91 14.78 -3.84 2.75
C ASP A 91 15.76 -3.66 1.57
N ARG A 92 15.80 -4.64 0.66
CA ARG A 92 16.71 -4.67 -0.50
C ARG A 92 16.04 -4.36 -1.83
N LEU A 93 14.75 -4.02 -1.83
CA LEU A 93 14.03 -3.67 -3.06
C LEU A 93 14.31 -2.23 -3.45
N PRO A 94 14.46 -1.91 -4.76
CA PRO A 94 14.52 -0.53 -5.21
C PRO A 94 13.19 0.19 -4.88
N PRO A 95 13.16 1.53 -4.82
CA PRO A 95 11.90 2.24 -4.71
C PRO A 95 11.00 1.90 -5.91
N PRO A 96 9.69 1.63 -5.69
CA PRO A 96 8.78 1.39 -6.80
C PRO A 96 8.57 2.69 -7.59
N PRO A 97 8.31 2.60 -8.91
CA PRO A 97 8.05 3.79 -9.73
C PRO A 97 6.78 4.54 -9.31
N SER A 98 5.85 3.84 -8.66
CA SER A 98 4.64 4.40 -8.07
C SER A 98 4.09 3.44 -7.02
N GLY A 99 3.30 3.99 -6.09
CA GLY A 99 2.64 3.21 -5.05
C GLY A 99 3.65 2.52 -4.13
N ARG A 100 3.47 1.21 -3.91
CA ARG A 100 4.28 0.42 -2.97
C ARG A 100 4.45 -1.02 -3.45
N TRP A 101 5.53 -1.70 -3.07
CA TRP A 101 5.69 -3.13 -3.35
C TRP A 101 4.70 -4.02 -2.59
N ILE A 102 4.06 -4.94 -3.28
CA ILE A 102 3.15 -5.93 -2.75
C ILE A 102 3.79 -7.27 -3.02
N VAL A 103 4.01 -8.05 -1.96
CA VAL A 103 4.52 -9.41 -2.08
C VAL A 103 3.40 -10.35 -2.53
N VAL A 104 3.69 -11.21 -3.49
CA VAL A 104 2.76 -12.25 -3.96
C VAL A 104 3.04 -13.54 -3.18
N GLY A 105 2.14 -13.86 -2.25
CA GLY A 105 2.31 -15.01 -1.37
C GLY A 105 3.33 -14.75 -0.25
N ARG A 106 3.85 -15.83 0.35
CA ARG A 106 4.86 -15.77 1.41
C ARG A 106 5.79 -16.98 1.35
N LEU A 107 7.04 -16.77 1.74
CA LEU A 107 7.98 -17.83 2.09
C LEU A 107 8.36 -17.69 3.57
N ASP A 108 8.54 -18.83 4.23
CA ASP A 108 9.01 -18.87 5.61
C ASP A 108 10.44 -18.31 5.72
N VAL A 109 10.80 -17.91 6.95
CA VAL A 109 12.11 -17.29 7.21
C VAL A 109 13.28 -18.20 6.83
N ASN A 110 13.12 -19.52 6.99
CA ASN A 110 14.13 -20.52 6.68
C ASN A 110 14.02 -21.09 5.25
N THR A 111 13.13 -20.54 4.41
CA THR A 111 12.91 -20.99 3.04
C THR A 111 13.54 -20.02 2.04
N THR A 112 14.24 -20.57 1.05
CA THR A 112 14.79 -19.84 -0.11
C THR A 112 13.92 -20.04 -1.34
N GLY A 113 13.98 -19.10 -2.28
CA GLY A 113 13.41 -19.31 -3.61
C GLY A 113 12.85 -18.06 -4.24
N LEU A 114 12.08 -18.25 -5.31
CA LEU A 114 11.43 -17.16 -6.03
C LEU A 114 10.30 -16.57 -5.17
N LEU A 115 10.37 -15.26 -4.98
CA LEU A 115 9.31 -14.45 -4.42
C LEU A 115 9.01 -13.31 -5.39
N LEU A 116 7.75 -13.12 -5.73
CA LEU A 116 7.34 -12.05 -6.66
C LEU A 116 6.87 -10.82 -5.88
N PHE A 117 7.23 -9.66 -6.40
CA PHE A 117 6.71 -8.37 -5.95
C PHE A 117 6.05 -7.64 -7.10
N THR A 118 4.97 -6.91 -6.82
CA THR A 118 4.24 -6.09 -7.78
C THR A 118 3.87 -4.75 -7.14
N ASN A 119 3.73 -3.68 -7.92
CA ASN A 119 3.14 -2.42 -7.44
C ASN A 119 1.62 -2.33 -7.67
N ASP A 120 1.01 -3.39 -8.21
CA ASP A 120 -0.41 -3.51 -8.53
C ASP A 120 -1.04 -4.71 -7.77
N GLY A 121 -2.15 -4.50 -7.04
CA GLY A 121 -2.81 -5.53 -6.23
C GLY A 121 -4.18 -5.18 -5.66
#